data_AF-A0A1S2SZM7-F1
#
_entry.id   AF-A0A1S2SZM7-F1
#
_cell.length_a   1.000
_cell.length_b   1.000
_cell.length_c   1.000
_cell.angle_alpha   90.00
_cell.angle_beta   90.00
_cell.angle_gamma   90.00
#
_symmetry.space_group_name_H-M   'P 1'
#
loop_
_entity.id
_entity.type
_entity.pdbx_description
1 polymer ?
#
loop_
_entity_poly.entity_id
_entity_poly.type
_entity_poly.pdbx_seq_one_letter_code
_entity_poly.pdbx_strand_id
1 'polypeptide(L)'
;MERFEENITKKVIELDVTLKNQLNDFDKSLKSTATQLQTTTEQYSQTAIDAINESFASLNKRQAAYLFKNKQENLANLEQLTSLIQTLRVSNLVELSNELARHQDLTIENEEFVKCLGDCKVTRVEDKYSGQITQIYYENNIKRSSDTYAGDLLKYQMFYSASGKPQRGLELNSAGQPIFEYLYDETGEVESQTEFEYDDAGKQVSKQHTSY
;
A
#
# COMPACT_ATOMS: atom_id res chain seq x y z
N MET A 1 85.74 -16.15 -93.67
CA MET A 1 85.22 -15.15 -92.72
C MET A 1 83.69 -15.06 -92.79
N GLU A 2 83.08 -15.03 -93.97
CA GLU A 2 81.61 -14.90 -94.16
C GLU A 2 80.75 -15.93 -93.40
N ARG A 3 81.09 -17.23 -93.41
CA ARG A 3 80.34 -18.26 -92.65
C ARG A 3 80.34 -18.09 -91.13
N PHE A 4 81.30 -17.35 -90.58
CA PHE A 4 81.40 -17.11 -89.14
C PHE A 4 80.52 -15.92 -88.73
N GLU A 5 80.50 -14.86 -89.53
CA GLU A 5 79.64 -13.70 -89.35
C GLU A 5 78.15 -14.06 -89.51
N GLU A 6 77.81 -14.94 -90.45
CA GLU A 6 76.44 -15.41 -90.67
C GLU A 6 75.91 -16.22 -89.46
N ASN A 7 76.77 -17.04 -88.84
CA ASN A 7 76.42 -17.85 -87.67
C ASN A 7 76.27 -17.00 -86.40
N ILE A 8 77.11 -15.97 -86.24
CA ILE A 8 76.96 -14.96 -85.17
C ILE A 8 75.64 -14.21 -85.36
N THR A 9 75.36 -13.73 -86.56
CA THR A 9 74.14 -12.96 -86.86
C THR A 9 72.88 -13.78 -86.57
N LYS A 10 72.87 -15.07 -86.93
CA LYS A 10 71.75 -15.97 -86.68
C LYS A 10 71.51 -16.21 -85.18
N LYS A 11 72.58 -16.43 -84.40
CA LYS A 11 72.50 -16.56 -82.94
C LYS A 11 72.03 -15.27 -82.26
N VAL A 12 72.47 -14.11 -82.74
CA VAL A 12 72.01 -12.80 -82.23
C VAL A 12 70.52 -12.61 -82.49
N ILE A 13 70.02 -13.01 -83.66
CA ILE A 13 68.58 -12.97 -83.98
C ILE A 13 67.79 -13.95 -83.09
N GLU A 14 68.28 -15.18 -82.89
CA GLU A 14 67.63 -16.13 -81.97
C GLU A 14 67.60 -15.63 -80.53
N LEU A 15 68.67 -14.98 -80.07
CA LEU A 15 68.73 -14.35 -78.75
C LEU A 15 67.72 -13.20 -78.63
N ASP A 16 67.62 -12.32 -79.62
CA ASP A 16 66.66 -11.21 -79.64
C ASP A 16 65.20 -11.70 -79.62
N VAL A 17 64.90 -12.74 -80.42
CA VAL A 17 63.57 -13.37 -80.43
C VAL A 17 63.26 -14.01 -79.07
N THR A 18 64.23 -14.70 -78.47
CA THR A 18 64.07 -15.32 -77.14
C THR A 18 63.83 -14.27 -76.06
N LEU A 19 64.62 -13.19 -76.07
CA LEU A 19 64.48 -12.06 -75.14
C LEU A 19 63.12 -11.38 -75.28
N LYS A 20 62.64 -11.13 -76.51
CA LYS A 20 61.32 -10.55 -76.77
C LYS A 20 60.18 -11.43 -76.26
N ASN A 21 60.29 -12.74 -76.44
CA ASN A 21 59.29 -13.69 -75.93
C ASN A 21 59.27 -13.70 -74.39
N GLN A 22 60.44 -13.76 -73.75
CA GLN A 22 60.55 -13.68 -72.30
C GLN A 22 60.00 -12.36 -71.74
N LEU A 23 60.26 -11.23 -72.41
CA LEU A 23 59.72 -9.93 -72.02
C LEU A 23 58.19 -9.86 -72.13
N ASN A 24 57.63 -10.45 -73.19
CA ASN A 24 56.18 -10.52 -73.38
C ASN A 24 55.50 -11.43 -72.34
N ASP A 25 56.12 -12.56 -72.01
CA ASP A 25 55.60 -13.47 -70.99
C ASP A 25 55.69 -12.84 -69.60
N PHE A 26 56.77 -12.08 -69.33
CA PHE A 26 56.91 -11.31 -68.11
C PHE A 26 55.84 -10.20 -68.00
N ASP A 27 55.61 -9.42 -69.06
CA ASP A 27 54.55 -8.39 -69.09
C ASP A 27 53.14 -8.97 -68.88
N LYS A 28 52.85 -10.13 -69.50
CA LYS A 28 51.60 -10.86 -69.25
C LYS A 28 51.46 -11.32 -67.80
N SER A 29 52.52 -11.85 -67.22
CA SER A 29 52.53 -12.29 -65.82
C SER A 29 52.29 -11.10 -64.89
N LEU A 30 52.97 -9.98 -65.12
CA LEU A 30 52.83 -8.75 -64.34
C LEU A 30 51.41 -8.17 -64.40
N LYS A 31 50.80 -8.13 -65.59
CA LYS A 31 49.39 -7.71 -65.77
C LYS A 31 48.42 -8.64 -65.05
N SER A 32 48.67 -9.95 -65.11
CA SER A 32 47.86 -10.95 -64.41
C SER A 32 47.91 -10.75 -62.89
N THR A 33 49.11 -10.60 -62.32
CA THR A 33 49.30 -10.37 -60.88
C THR A 33 48.68 -9.04 -60.43
N ALA A 34 48.84 -7.97 -61.22
CA ALA A 34 48.21 -6.69 -60.93
C ALA A 34 46.67 -6.79 -60.90
N THR A 35 46.09 -7.52 -61.86
CA THR A 35 44.64 -7.76 -61.92
C THR A 35 44.16 -8.58 -60.72
N GLN A 36 44.88 -9.65 -60.36
CA GLN A 36 44.56 -10.45 -59.18
C GLN A 36 44.62 -9.62 -57.88
N LEU A 37 45.64 -8.79 -57.71
CA LEU A 37 45.76 -7.89 -56.55
C LEU A 37 44.59 -6.91 -56.47
N GLN A 38 44.21 -6.32 -57.59
CA GLN A 38 43.07 -5.41 -57.65
C GLN A 38 41.77 -6.11 -57.25
N THR A 39 41.45 -7.26 -57.88
CA THR A 39 40.24 -8.03 -57.57
C THR A 39 40.21 -8.46 -56.10
N THR A 40 41.34 -8.89 -55.56
CA THR A 40 41.42 -9.33 -54.15
C THR A 40 41.20 -8.14 -53.21
N THR A 41 41.75 -6.97 -53.53
CA THR A 41 41.56 -5.74 -52.74
C THR A 41 40.10 -5.29 -52.77
N GLU A 42 39.45 -5.33 -53.93
CA GLU A 42 38.02 -5.01 -54.09
C GLU A 42 37.15 -5.98 -53.29
N GLN A 43 37.44 -7.28 -53.32
CA GLN A 43 36.73 -8.29 -52.53
C GLN A 43 36.85 -8.07 -51.02
N TYR A 44 38.05 -7.78 -50.52
CA TYR A 44 38.25 -7.46 -49.10
C TYR A 44 37.54 -6.18 -48.70
N SER A 45 37.58 -5.15 -49.54
CA SER A 45 36.85 -3.90 -49.31
C SER A 45 35.35 -4.14 -49.22
N GLN A 46 34.80 -4.95 -50.12
CA GLN A 46 33.36 -5.25 -50.13
C GLN A 46 32.96 -6.05 -48.88
N THR A 47 33.75 -7.05 -48.51
CA THR A 47 33.48 -7.85 -47.31
C THR A 47 33.53 -7.00 -46.04
N ALA A 48 34.46 -6.04 -45.96
CA ALA A 48 34.53 -5.09 -44.86
C ALA A 48 33.29 -4.18 -44.79
N ILE A 49 32.82 -3.68 -45.94
CA ILE A 49 31.59 -2.86 -46.03
C ILE A 49 30.38 -3.66 -45.57
N ASP A 50 30.24 -4.91 -46.02
CA ASP A 50 29.11 -5.77 -45.66
C ASP A 50 29.12 -6.08 -44.16
N ALA A 51 30.28 -6.41 -43.58
CA ALA A 51 30.42 -6.65 -42.14
C ALA A 51 30.09 -5.40 -41.29
N ILE A 52 30.46 -4.20 -41.77
CA ILE A 52 30.11 -2.93 -41.13
C ILE A 52 28.60 -2.72 -41.18
N ASN A 53 27.97 -2.92 -42.34
CA ASN A 53 26.52 -2.75 -42.51
C ASN A 53 25.71 -3.71 -41.64
N GLU A 54 26.12 -4.98 -41.56
CA GLU A 54 25.50 -5.97 -40.66
C GLU A 54 25.65 -5.55 -39.19
N SER A 55 26.84 -5.07 -38.80
CA SER A 55 27.09 -4.57 -37.45
C SER A 55 26.18 -3.40 -37.11
N PHE A 56 26.03 -2.42 -38.01
CA PHE A 56 25.11 -1.29 -37.84
C PHE A 56 23.65 -1.72 -37.73
N ALA A 57 23.21 -2.66 -38.58
CA ALA A 57 21.85 -3.20 -38.52
C ALA A 57 21.58 -3.88 -37.17
N SER A 58 22.56 -4.66 -36.67
CA SER A 58 22.45 -5.36 -35.38
C SER A 58 22.41 -4.38 -34.19
N LEU A 59 23.21 -3.30 -34.25
CA LEU A 59 23.25 -2.23 -33.26
C LEU A 59 21.92 -1.47 -33.20
N ASN A 60 21.38 -1.07 -34.34
CA ASN A 60 20.07 -0.41 -34.43
C ASN A 60 18.96 -1.28 -33.84
N LYS A 61 18.96 -2.58 -34.15
CA LYS A 61 17.97 -3.52 -33.60
C LYS A 61 18.10 -3.64 -32.07
N ARG A 62 19.32 -3.72 -31.54
CA ARG A 62 19.56 -3.74 -30.08
C ARG A 62 19.13 -2.44 -29.41
N GLN A 63 19.42 -1.29 -30.02
CA GLN A 63 19.03 0.01 -29.49
C GLN A 63 17.50 0.16 -29.43
N ALA A 64 16.79 -0.26 -30.48
CA ALA A 64 15.33 -0.26 -30.50
C ALA A 64 14.74 -1.18 -29.41
N ALA A 65 15.30 -2.38 -29.24
CA ALA A 65 14.88 -3.31 -28.18
C ALA A 65 15.13 -2.74 -26.78
N TYR A 66 16.28 -2.09 -26.57
CA TYR A 66 16.61 -1.45 -25.30
C TYR A 66 15.65 -0.30 -24.97
N LEU A 67 15.37 0.59 -25.93
CA LEU A 67 14.42 1.69 -25.76
C LEU A 67 13.01 1.19 -25.45
N PHE A 68 12.57 0.12 -26.12
CA PHE A 68 11.29 -0.51 -25.85
C PHE A 68 11.22 -1.07 -24.43
N LYS A 69 12.23 -1.86 -24.02
CA LYS A 69 12.30 -2.44 -22.68
C LYS A 69 12.29 -1.36 -21.59
N ASN A 70 13.07 -0.30 -21.76
CA ASN A 70 13.14 0.79 -20.80
C ASN A 70 11.80 1.55 -20.70
N LYS A 71 11.11 1.79 -21.82
CA LYS A 71 9.74 2.35 -21.79
C LYS A 71 8.77 1.45 -21.03
N GLN A 72 8.85 0.14 -21.24
CA GLN A 72 7.98 -0.82 -20.57
C GLN A 72 8.23 -0.88 -19.06
N GLU A 73 9.50 -0.87 -18.63
CA GLU A 73 9.87 -0.82 -17.21
C GLU A 73 9.39 0.49 -16.55
N ASN A 74 9.53 1.64 -17.24
CA ASN A 74 9.04 2.91 -16.73
C ASN A 74 7.51 2.94 -16.58
N LEU A 75 6.76 2.35 -17.52
CA LEU A 75 5.31 2.22 -17.40
C LEU A 75 4.91 1.37 -16.20
N ALA A 76 5.55 0.21 -16.01
CA ALA A 76 5.30 -0.65 -14.86
C ALA A 76 5.59 0.08 -13.53
N ASN A 77 6.68 0.85 -13.46
CA ASN A 77 7.00 1.67 -12.29
C ASN A 77 5.92 2.73 -12.01
N LEU A 78 5.40 3.40 -13.05
CA LEU A 78 4.32 4.38 -12.91
C LEU A 78 3.01 3.74 -12.43
N GLU A 79 2.68 2.55 -12.92
CA GLU A 79 1.51 1.78 -12.45
C GLU A 79 1.64 1.41 -10.97
N GLN A 80 2.82 0.94 -10.54
CA GLN A 80 3.10 0.64 -9.13
C GLN A 80 3.01 1.87 -8.24
N LEU A 81 3.60 3.00 -8.65
CA LEU A 81 3.49 4.27 -7.92
C LEU A 81 2.04 4.74 -7.80
N THR A 82 1.26 4.59 -8.87
CA THR A 82 -0.16 4.95 -8.88
C THR A 82 -0.93 4.10 -7.87
N SER A 83 -0.67 2.80 -7.82
CA SER A 83 -1.28 1.88 -6.84
C SER A 83 -0.93 2.28 -5.40
N LEU A 84 0.34 2.56 -5.12
CA LEU A 84 0.78 3.01 -3.79
C LEU A 84 0.12 4.32 -3.35
N ILE A 85 0.01 5.30 -4.26
CA ILE A 85 -0.69 6.57 -3.98
C ILE A 85 -2.17 6.31 -3.67
N GLN A 86 -2.83 5.42 -4.42
CA GLN A 86 -4.23 5.07 -4.14
C GLN A 86 -4.39 4.40 -2.77
N THR A 87 -3.50 3.46 -2.42
CA THR A 87 -3.50 2.83 -1.09
C THR A 87 -3.30 3.85 0.03
N LEU A 88 -2.34 4.77 -0.12
CA LEU A 88 -2.11 5.84 0.86
C LEU A 88 -3.34 6.73 1.03
N ARG A 89 -4.01 7.10 -0.08
CA ARG A 89 -5.25 7.88 -0.03
C ARG A 89 -6.36 7.16 0.74
N VAL A 90 -6.52 5.85 0.51
CA VAL A 90 -7.51 5.04 1.24
C VAL A 90 -7.15 4.98 2.72
N SER A 91 -5.88 4.74 3.05
CA SER A 91 -5.41 4.71 4.44
C SER A 91 -5.69 6.04 5.15
N ASN A 92 -5.34 7.16 4.53
CA ASN A 92 -5.58 8.48 5.10
C ASN A 92 -7.08 8.77 5.27
N LEU A 93 -7.93 8.35 4.33
CA LEU A 93 -9.38 8.50 4.47
C LEU A 93 -9.93 7.66 5.63
N VAL A 94 -9.45 6.44 5.80
CA VAL A 94 -9.85 5.58 6.92
C VAL A 94 -9.40 6.19 8.24
N GLU A 95 -8.16 6.67 8.32
CA GLU A 95 -7.62 7.31 9.52
C GLU A 95 -8.38 8.59 9.88
N LEU A 96 -8.61 9.48 8.90
CA LEU A 96 -9.42 10.68 9.09
C LEU A 96 -10.86 10.36 9.47
N SER A 97 -11.48 9.34 8.86
CA SER A 97 -12.84 8.92 9.22
C SER A 97 -12.92 8.38 10.64
N ASN A 98 -11.90 7.63 11.08
CA ASN A 98 -11.84 7.09 12.44
C ASN A 98 -11.57 8.19 13.47
N GLU A 99 -10.66 9.11 13.19
CA GLU A 99 -10.42 10.32 14.01
C GLU A 99 -11.67 11.20 14.09
N LEU A 100 -12.34 11.46 12.96
CA LEU A 100 -13.56 12.26 12.92
C LEU A 100 -14.70 11.57 13.69
N ALA A 101 -14.85 10.26 13.56
CA ALA A 101 -15.83 9.48 14.33
C ALA A 101 -15.51 9.45 15.83
N ARG A 102 -14.23 9.50 16.21
CA ARG A 102 -13.80 9.62 17.61
C ARG A 102 -14.07 11.00 18.21
N HIS A 103 -14.03 12.05 17.39
CA HIS A 103 -14.15 13.44 17.85
C HIS A 103 -15.52 14.07 17.61
N GLN A 104 -16.46 13.37 16.98
CA GLN A 104 -17.85 13.80 16.93
C GLN A 104 -18.57 13.29 18.19
N ASP A 105 -18.70 14.15 19.19
CA ASP A 105 -19.65 13.96 20.28
C ASP A 105 -21.06 13.93 19.66
N LEU A 106 -21.52 12.74 19.28
CA LEU A 106 -22.79 12.53 18.60
C LEU A 106 -23.91 12.71 19.62
N THR A 107 -24.54 13.87 19.63
CA THR A 107 -25.67 14.18 20.51
C THR A 107 -27.00 13.94 19.81
N ILE A 108 -27.85 13.09 20.38
CA ILE A 108 -29.26 12.94 20.00
C ILE A 108 -30.08 13.74 21.02
N GLU A 109 -30.72 14.81 20.55
CA GLU A 109 -31.56 15.67 21.38
C GLU A 109 -33.02 15.56 20.94
N ASN A 110 -33.91 15.40 21.90
CA ASN A 110 -35.36 15.57 21.71
C ASN A 110 -35.93 16.52 22.78
N GLU A 111 -37.25 16.62 22.88
CA GLU A 111 -37.91 17.51 23.84
C GLU A 111 -37.68 17.10 25.30
N GLU A 112 -37.44 15.81 25.56
CA GLU A 112 -37.39 15.24 26.92
C GLU A 112 -35.96 15.00 27.43
N PHE A 113 -35.02 14.70 26.53
CA PHE A 113 -33.66 14.30 26.88
C PHE A 113 -32.61 14.72 25.86
N VAL A 114 -31.36 14.73 26.32
CA VAL A 114 -30.14 14.80 25.49
C VAL A 114 -29.32 13.54 25.73
N LYS A 115 -29.02 12.79 24.67
CA LYS A 115 -28.16 11.60 24.72
C LYS A 115 -26.84 11.89 24.04
N CYS A 116 -25.73 11.76 24.74
CA CYS A 116 -24.40 11.78 24.14
C CYS A 116 -23.99 10.36 23.77
N LEU A 117 -23.48 10.20 22.55
CA LEU A 117 -22.97 8.94 22.05
C LEU A 117 -21.43 9.00 21.97
N GLY A 118 -20.79 7.93 22.40
CA GLY A 118 -19.37 7.65 22.20
C GLY A 118 -19.20 6.19 21.77
N ASP A 119 -18.30 5.92 20.83
CA ASP A 119 -18.09 4.58 20.26
C ASP A 119 -19.42 3.90 19.81
N CYS A 120 -20.31 4.67 19.20
CA CYS A 120 -21.66 4.26 18.76
C CYS A 120 -22.60 3.76 19.88
N LYS A 121 -22.39 4.20 21.13
CA LYS A 121 -23.19 3.82 22.30
C LYS A 121 -23.53 5.03 23.14
N VAL A 122 -24.62 4.96 23.89
CA VAL A 122 -25.03 6.05 24.80
C VAL A 122 -24.10 6.07 26.00
N THR A 123 -23.30 7.12 26.15
CA THR A 123 -22.36 7.30 27.28
C THR A 123 -22.94 8.21 28.35
N ARG A 124 -23.83 9.13 27.96
CA ARG A 124 -24.49 10.06 28.87
C ARG A 124 -25.92 10.34 28.41
N VAL A 125 -26.84 10.44 29.35
CA VAL A 125 -28.23 10.87 29.16
C VAL A 125 -28.51 12.01 30.12
N GLU A 126 -29.08 13.09 29.64
CA GLU A 126 -29.56 14.21 30.43
C GLU A 126 -31.07 14.31 30.26
N ASP A 127 -31.81 14.23 31.36
CA ASP A 127 -33.25 14.48 31.39
C ASP A 127 -33.48 15.99 31.56
N LYS A 128 -34.17 16.60 30.59
CA LYS A 128 -34.40 18.05 30.54
C LYS A 128 -35.42 18.53 31.56
N TYR A 129 -36.34 17.67 32.00
CA TYR A 129 -37.36 18.05 32.98
C TYR A 129 -36.80 18.07 34.39
N SER A 130 -36.04 17.02 34.74
CA SER A 130 -35.48 16.86 36.08
C SER A 130 -34.08 17.47 36.22
N GLY A 131 -33.39 17.73 35.11
CA GLY A 131 -31.98 18.12 35.09
C GLY A 131 -31.03 16.99 35.50
N GLN A 132 -31.53 15.76 35.63
CA GLN A 132 -30.73 14.63 36.06
C GLN A 132 -29.84 14.11 34.93
N ILE A 133 -28.61 13.76 35.27
CA ILE A 133 -27.61 13.26 34.32
C ILE A 133 -27.27 11.82 34.67
N THR A 134 -27.53 10.90 33.75
CA THR A 134 -27.11 9.52 33.83
C THR A 134 -25.84 9.28 33.02
N GLN A 135 -24.76 8.86 33.68
CA GLN A 135 -23.52 8.41 33.05
C GLN A 135 -23.54 6.88 32.93
N ILE A 136 -23.09 6.36 31.78
CA ILE A 136 -23.11 4.93 31.49
C ILE A 136 -21.68 4.43 31.27
N TYR A 137 -21.33 3.36 31.99
CA TYR A 137 -20.01 2.76 31.95
C TYR A 137 -20.06 1.39 31.28
N TYR A 138 -19.19 1.21 30.30
CA TYR A 138 -19.04 -0.03 29.55
C TYR A 138 -17.69 -0.68 29.83
N GLU A 139 -17.67 -2.00 29.84
CA GLU A 139 -16.45 -2.80 29.85
C GLU A 139 -16.60 -3.89 28.79
N ASN A 140 -15.58 -4.06 27.93
CA ASN A 140 -15.63 -5.01 26.81
C ASN A 140 -16.92 -4.91 25.99
N ASN A 141 -17.36 -3.68 25.72
CA ASN A 141 -18.57 -3.37 24.97
C ASN A 141 -19.91 -3.70 25.65
N ILE A 142 -19.91 -4.14 26.92
CA ILE A 142 -21.11 -4.51 27.69
C ILE A 142 -21.34 -3.46 28.79
N LYS A 143 -22.60 -3.03 28.98
CA LYS A 143 -22.96 -2.08 30.05
C LYS A 143 -22.65 -2.75 31.40
N ARG A 144 -21.90 -2.07 32.27
CA ARG A 144 -21.51 -2.57 33.59
C ARG A 144 -22.18 -1.83 34.72
N SER A 145 -22.23 -0.51 34.60
CA SER A 145 -22.93 0.33 35.55
C SER A 145 -23.50 1.56 34.89
N SER A 146 -24.43 2.20 35.57
CA SER A 146 -24.80 3.58 35.28
C SER A 146 -25.14 4.32 36.56
N ASP A 147 -24.73 5.58 36.60
CA ASP A 147 -24.88 6.47 37.73
C ASP A 147 -25.74 7.66 37.31
N THR A 148 -26.82 7.93 38.05
CA THR A 148 -27.71 9.06 37.80
C THR A 148 -27.52 10.11 38.89
N TYR A 149 -27.16 11.32 38.48
CA TYR A 149 -26.87 12.46 39.33
C TYR A 149 -27.97 13.52 39.23
N ALA A 150 -28.33 14.12 40.36
CA ALA A 150 -29.10 15.36 40.43
C ALA A 150 -28.17 16.47 40.93
N GLY A 151 -27.60 17.25 40.00
CA GLY A 151 -26.46 18.12 40.31
C GLY A 151 -25.23 17.28 40.67
N ASP A 152 -24.62 17.56 41.83
CA ASP A 152 -23.44 16.81 42.32
C ASP A 152 -23.81 15.57 43.15
N LEU A 153 -25.10 15.33 43.38
CA LEU A 153 -25.57 14.23 44.23
C LEU A 153 -25.90 12.99 43.41
N LEU A 154 -25.22 11.88 43.68
CA LEU A 154 -25.58 10.57 43.15
C LEU A 154 -26.92 10.11 43.74
N LYS A 155 -27.92 9.92 42.88
CA LYS A 155 -29.28 9.52 43.26
C LYS A 155 -29.55 8.05 43.00
N TYR A 156 -29.15 7.56 41.83
CA TYR A 156 -29.35 6.17 41.44
C TYR A 156 -28.07 5.56 40.92
N GLN A 157 -27.86 4.29 41.22
CA GLN A 157 -26.77 3.50 40.67
C GLN A 157 -27.29 2.12 40.26
N MET A 158 -27.03 1.74 39.02
CA MET A 158 -27.41 0.45 38.46
C MET A 158 -26.17 -0.37 38.14
N PHE A 159 -26.23 -1.67 38.40
CA PHE A 159 -25.20 -2.65 38.08
C PHE A 159 -25.76 -3.73 37.17
N TYR A 160 -24.94 -4.13 36.21
CA TYR A 160 -25.31 -5.04 35.15
C TYR A 160 -24.37 -6.25 35.12
N SER A 161 -24.92 -7.40 34.78
CA SER A 161 -24.22 -8.68 34.70
C SER A 161 -23.23 -8.73 33.53
N ALA A 162 -22.49 -9.84 33.41
CA ALA A 162 -21.62 -10.13 32.26
C ALA A 162 -22.32 -10.19 30.91
N SER A 163 -23.64 -10.37 30.89
CA SER A 163 -24.45 -10.32 29.67
C SER A 163 -25.13 -8.96 29.44
N GLY A 164 -24.89 -7.97 30.33
CA GLY A 164 -25.48 -6.64 30.24
C GLY A 164 -26.92 -6.53 30.76
N LYS A 165 -27.42 -7.56 31.45
CA LYS A 165 -28.73 -7.54 32.11
C LYS A 165 -28.65 -6.83 33.46
N PRO A 166 -29.67 -6.07 33.89
CA PRO A 166 -29.69 -5.48 35.22
C PRO A 166 -29.61 -6.58 36.28
N GLN A 167 -28.84 -6.34 37.34
CA GLN A 167 -28.68 -7.29 38.45
C GLN A 167 -28.95 -6.61 39.79
N ARG A 168 -28.55 -5.35 39.93
CA ARG A 168 -28.76 -4.59 41.16
C ARG A 168 -28.98 -3.11 40.88
N GLY A 169 -29.91 -2.50 41.60
CA GLY A 169 -30.15 -1.05 41.60
C GLY A 169 -30.04 -0.50 43.02
N LEU A 170 -29.48 0.69 43.18
CA LEU A 170 -29.42 1.42 44.44
C LEU A 170 -30.04 2.80 44.23
N GLU A 171 -30.86 3.21 45.19
CA GLU A 171 -31.28 4.60 45.37
C GLU A 171 -30.61 5.16 46.62
N LEU A 172 -30.02 6.35 46.53
CA LEU A 172 -29.19 6.91 47.59
C LEU A 172 -29.77 8.21 48.16
N ASN A 173 -29.58 8.40 49.46
CA ASN A 173 -29.86 9.66 50.14
C ASN A 173 -28.80 10.73 49.82
N SER A 174 -28.98 11.94 50.37
CA SER A 174 -28.03 13.05 50.20
C SER A 174 -26.63 12.82 50.78
N ALA A 175 -26.49 11.86 51.69
CA ALA A 175 -25.19 11.45 52.25
C ALA A 175 -24.52 10.31 51.44
N GLY A 176 -25.13 9.87 50.34
CA GLY A 176 -24.62 8.76 49.53
C GLY A 176 -24.83 7.38 50.15
N GLN A 177 -25.77 7.25 51.09
CA GLN A 177 -26.14 5.97 51.69
C GLN A 177 -27.36 5.39 50.96
N PRO A 178 -27.39 4.08 50.68
CA PRO A 178 -28.50 3.46 49.97
C PRO A 178 -29.75 3.42 50.84
N ILE A 179 -30.85 4.01 50.37
CA ILE A 179 -32.18 3.94 51.00
C ILE A 179 -33.05 2.84 50.40
N PHE A 180 -32.80 2.47 49.14
CA PHE A 180 -33.36 1.28 48.52
C PHE A 180 -32.28 0.49 47.78
N GLU A 181 -32.36 -0.83 47.86
CA GLU A 181 -31.63 -1.78 47.02
C GLU A 181 -32.65 -2.69 46.31
N TYR A 182 -32.52 -2.78 44.98
CA TYR A 182 -33.34 -3.62 44.11
C TYR A 182 -32.47 -4.74 43.56
N LEU A 183 -32.95 -5.97 43.61
CA LEU A 183 -32.35 -7.12 42.92
C LEU A 183 -33.25 -7.56 41.78
N TYR A 184 -32.63 -7.85 40.64
CA TYR A 184 -33.33 -8.18 39.41
C TYR A 184 -33.11 -9.64 39.04
N ASP A 185 -34.16 -10.27 38.51
CA ASP A 185 -34.11 -11.63 38.00
C ASP A 185 -33.45 -11.71 36.60
N GLU A 186 -33.40 -12.91 36.02
CA GLU A 186 -32.82 -13.11 34.69
C GLU A 186 -33.62 -12.45 33.55
N THR A 187 -34.89 -12.10 33.78
CA THR A 187 -35.74 -11.41 32.81
C THR A 187 -35.59 -9.89 32.90
N GLY A 188 -35.02 -9.40 34.00
CA GLY A 188 -34.82 -7.98 34.28
C GLY A 188 -35.96 -7.36 35.08
N GLU A 189 -36.85 -8.18 35.65
CA GLU A 189 -37.90 -7.77 36.58
C GLU A 189 -37.33 -7.71 38.01
N VAL A 190 -37.95 -6.91 38.88
CA VAL A 190 -37.52 -6.80 40.28
C VAL A 190 -37.94 -8.07 41.04
N GLU A 191 -36.97 -8.86 41.48
CA GLU A 191 -37.17 -10.05 42.31
C GLU A 191 -37.34 -9.67 43.78
N SER A 192 -36.59 -8.68 44.25
CA SER A 192 -36.72 -8.18 45.62
C SER A 192 -36.28 -6.74 45.78
N GLN A 193 -36.81 -6.11 46.82
CA GLN A 193 -36.47 -4.77 47.27
C GLN A 193 -36.08 -4.81 48.75
N THR A 194 -35.05 -4.07 49.11
CA THR A 194 -34.64 -3.85 50.48
C THR A 194 -34.62 -2.35 50.77
N GLU A 195 -35.36 -1.92 51.77
CA GLU A 195 -35.41 -0.54 52.26
C GLU A 195 -34.51 -0.37 53.49
N PHE A 196 -33.81 0.75 53.57
CA PHE A 196 -32.90 1.09 54.67
C PHE A 196 -33.24 2.47 55.23
N GLU A 197 -33.30 2.56 56.56
CA GLU A 197 -33.45 3.83 57.27
C GLU A 197 -32.22 4.08 58.14
N TYR A 198 -31.82 5.35 58.24
CA TYR A 198 -30.67 5.81 59.00
C TYR A 198 -31.08 6.91 59.97
N ASP A 199 -30.41 6.99 61.12
CA ASP A 199 -30.51 8.14 62.03
C ASP A 199 -29.69 9.33 61.53
N ASP A 200 -29.81 10.48 62.22
CA ASP A 200 -29.06 11.71 61.90
C ASP A 200 -27.53 11.55 62.02
N ALA A 201 -27.05 10.52 62.70
CA ALA A 201 -25.63 10.18 62.79
C ALA A 201 -25.17 9.25 61.64
N GLY A 202 -26.07 8.91 60.72
CA GLY A 202 -25.81 8.04 59.57
C GLY A 202 -25.76 6.55 59.93
N LYS A 203 -26.22 6.16 61.12
CA LYS A 203 -26.27 4.76 61.55
C LYS A 203 -27.59 4.14 61.10
N GLN A 204 -27.53 2.96 60.50
CA GLN A 204 -28.72 2.23 60.07
C GLN A 204 -29.58 1.86 61.29
N VAL A 205 -30.84 2.25 61.27
CA VAL A 205 -31.83 1.98 62.33
C VAL A 205 -32.88 0.96 61.92
N SER A 206 -33.17 0.83 60.62
CA SER A 206 -34.13 -0.13 60.10
C SER A 206 -33.64 -0.77 58.80
N LYS A 207 -34.12 -1.99 58.54
CA LYS A 207 -33.95 -2.71 57.27
C LYS A 207 -35.17 -3.59 57.03
N GLN A 208 -35.88 -3.34 55.93
CA GLN A 208 -37.04 -4.14 55.53
C GLN A 208 -36.77 -4.80 54.18
N HIS A 209 -37.08 -6.08 54.06
CA HIS A 209 -36.91 -6.84 52.82
C HIS A 209 -38.27 -7.33 52.32
N THR A 210 -38.52 -7.14 51.02
CA THR A 210 -39.72 -7.55 50.32
C THR A 210 -39.31 -8.35 49.08
N SER A 211 -39.87 -9.53 48.88
CA SER A 211 -39.69 -10.35 47.67
C SER A 211 -41.00 -10.37 46.88
N TYR A 212 -40.90 -10.38 45.54
CA TYR A 212 -42.03 -10.30 44.62
C TYR A 212 -42.28 -11.60 43.86
#